data_AF-B9TPK3-F1
#
_entry.id   AF-B9TPK3-F1
#
_cell.length_a   1.000
_cell.length_b   1.000
_cell.length_c   1.000
_cell.angle_alpha   90.00
_cell.angle_beta   90.00
_cell.angle_gamma   90.00
#
_symmetry.space_group_name_H-M   'P 1'
#
loop_
_entity.id
_entity.type
_entity.pdbx_description
1 polymer ?
#
loop_
_entity_poly.entity_id
_entity_poly.type
_entity_poly.pdbx_seq_one_letter_code
_entity_poly.pdbx_strand_id
1 'polypeptide(L)'
;MIVAAICSQNSHAASCTRGTPVHVRGDVPGAISYDIYRQLHPVTVEKLAKMTASQQVTLLSANVLACELSDDGVDDPSAVLLGIPGGSMNYWVPARQVQRGD
;
A
#
# COMPACT_ATOMS: atom_id res chain seq x y z
N MET A 1 -35.10 19.69 -28.95
CA MET A 1 -34.17 18.57 -28.70
C MET A 1 -32.80 19.16 -28.39
N ILE A 2 -32.35 19.09 -27.14
CA ILE A 2 -31.01 19.52 -26.74
C ILE A 2 -30.22 18.25 -26.46
N VAL A 3 -29.25 17.96 -27.32
CA VAL A 3 -28.32 16.84 -27.14
C VAL A 3 -27.26 17.32 -26.14
N ALA A 4 -27.38 16.90 -24.89
CA ALA A 4 -26.35 17.10 -23.89
C ALA A 4 -25.18 16.15 -24.19
N ALA A 5 -24.09 16.70 -24.73
CA ALA A 5 -22.83 15.98 -24.85
C ALA A 5 -22.28 15.74 -23.44
N ILE A 6 -22.33 14.48 -22.99
CA ILE A 6 -21.68 14.07 -21.77
C ILE A 6 -20.20 13.94 -22.11
N CYS A 7 -19.39 14.91 -21.65
CA CYS A 7 -17.95 14.72 -21.60
C CYS A 7 -17.67 13.57 -20.63
N SER A 8 -17.33 12.39 -21.16
CA SER A 8 -16.73 11.31 -20.39
C SER A 8 -15.42 11.84 -19.80
N GLN A 9 -15.47 12.25 -18.53
CA GLN A 9 -14.29 12.46 -17.73
C GLN A 9 -13.66 11.08 -17.57
N ASN A 10 -12.68 10.76 -18.42
CA ASN A 10 -11.71 9.73 -18.10
C ASN A 10 -10.96 10.23 -16.87
N SER A 11 -11.51 9.96 -15.70
CA SER A 11 -10.71 9.73 -14.52
C SER A 11 -9.68 8.70 -14.97
N HIS A 12 -8.43 9.12 -15.20
CA HIS A 12 -7.32 8.19 -15.12
C HIS A 12 -7.29 7.75 -13.66
N ALA A 13 -8.21 6.85 -13.30
CA ALA A 13 -8.16 6.12 -12.06
C ALA A 13 -6.75 5.55 -12.06
N ALA A 14 -5.93 5.96 -11.10
CA ALA A 14 -4.60 5.41 -10.94
C ALA A 14 -4.76 3.89 -10.93
N SER A 15 -4.42 3.22 -12.01
CA SER A 15 -4.75 1.81 -12.19
C SER A 15 -3.49 0.99 -11.97
N CYS A 16 -3.62 -0.17 -11.35
CA CYS A 16 -2.51 -1.10 -11.20
C CYS A 16 -2.11 -1.66 -12.57
N THR A 17 -0.98 -1.23 -13.10
CA THR A 17 -0.36 -1.86 -14.28
C THR A 17 0.09 -3.28 -13.96
N ARG A 18 0.44 -3.54 -12.69
CA ARG A 18 0.79 -4.85 -12.14
C ARG A 18 0.22 -4.98 -10.73
N GLY A 19 -0.25 -6.17 -10.39
CA GLY A 19 -0.84 -6.46 -9.09
C GLY A 19 -2.35 -6.21 -9.02
N THR A 20 -2.93 -6.55 -7.88
CA THR A 20 -4.36 -6.39 -7.63
C THR A 20 -4.62 -5.03 -6.98
N PRO A 21 -5.58 -4.22 -7.46
CA PRO A 21 -5.90 -2.96 -6.80
C PRO A 21 -6.48 -3.19 -5.41
N VAL A 22 -5.92 -2.48 -4.43
CA VAL A 22 -6.30 -2.55 -3.02
C VAL A 22 -6.27 -1.17 -2.37
N HIS A 23 -6.95 -1.02 -1.25
CA HIS A 23 -6.90 0.15 -0.39
C HIS A 23 -6.30 -0.22 0.96
N VAL A 24 -5.53 0.71 1.53
CA VAL A 24 -5.03 0.59 2.90
C VAL A 24 -6.12 0.96 3.90
N ARG A 25 -6.35 0.10 4.87
CA ARG A 25 -7.24 0.34 6.01
C ARG A 25 -6.51 1.16 7.07
N GLY A 26 -6.95 2.39 7.26
CA GLY A 26 -6.34 3.30 8.23
C GLY A 26 -4.89 3.65 7.88
N ASP A 27 -4.22 4.42 8.74
CA ASP A 27 -2.80 4.71 8.56
C ASP A 27 -1.96 3.49 8.97
N VAL A 28 -0.97 3.12 8.15
CA VAL A 28 -0.13 1.95 8.40
C VAL A 28 1.34 2.25 8.12
N PRO A 29 2.28 1.82 8.98
CA PRO A 29 3.70 1.85 8.63
C PRO A 29 3.99 0.79 7.57
N GLY A 30 4.38 1.22 6.38
CA GLY A 30 4.92 0.40 5.32
C GLY A 30 6.44 0.25 5.44
N ALA A 31 6.92 -0.98 5.58
CA ALA A 31 8.35 -1.26 5.70
C ALA A 31 8.99 -1.44 4.32
N ILE A 32 10.20 -0.88 4.13
CA ILE A 32 10.90 -0.94 2.84
C ILE A 32 11.51 -2.31 2.52
N SER A 33 11.56 -3.21 3.50
CA SER A 33 11.96 -4.61 3.33
C SER A 33 11.21 -5.52 4.30
N TYR A 34 11.18 -6.81 3.98
CA TYR A 34 10.50 -7.81 4.80
C TYR A 34 11.18 -7.97 6.17
N ASP A 35 12.51 -7.90 6.25
CA ASP A 35 13.23 -7.95 7.53
C ASP A 35 12.85 -6.79 8.46
N ILE A 36 12.62 -5.60 7.89
CA ILE A 36 12.15 -4.45 8.67
C ILE A 36 10.70 -4.68 9.12
N TYR A 37 9.83 -5.19 8.26
CA TYR A 37 8.48 -5.58 8.65
C TYR A 37 8.51 -6.54 9.85
N ARG A 38 9.31 -7.61 9.78
CA ARG A 38 9.44 -8.59 10.87
C ARG A 38 9.95 -7.97 12.17
N GLN A 39 10.94 -7.08 12.10
CA GLN A 39 11.47 -6.38 13.27
C GLN A 39 10.45 -5.39 13.86
N LEU A 40 9.66 -4.74 13.00
CA LEU A 40 8.64 -3.77 13.40
C LEU A 40 7.52 -4.44 14.19
N HIS A 41 7.20 -5.71 13.93
CA HIS A 41 6.07 -6.40 14.56
C HIS A 41 6.43 -7.11 15.89
N PRO A 42 5.54 -7.07 16.91
CA PRO A 42 4.37 -6.19 17.00
C PRO A 42 4.80 -4.71 17.07
N VAL A 43 3.98 -3.83 16.49
CA VAL A 43 4.29 -2.40 16.39
C VAL A 43 4.19 -1.77 17.77
N THR A 44 5.28 -1.15 18.22
CA THR A 44 5.33 -0.32 19.43
C THR A 44 5.76 1.10 19.06
N VAL A 45 5.42 2.08 19.91
CA VAL A 45 5.79 3.49 19.70
C VAL A 45 7.31 3.63 19.55
N GLU A 46 8.10 2.92 20.36
CA GLU A 46 9.56 2.96 20.32
C GLU A 46 10.12 2.39 19.01
N LYS A 47 9.65 1.21 18.58
CA LYS A 47 10.08 0.60 17.32
C LYS A 47 9.73 1.48 16.13
N LEU A 48 8.50 1.99 16.11
CA LEU A 48 8.02 2.88 15.06
C LEU A 48 8.86 4.16 15.00
N ALA A 49 9.10 4.82 16.12
CA ALA A 49 9.91 6.04 16.17
C ALA A 49 11.34 5.80 15.66
N LYS A 50 11.98 4.70 16.10
CA LYS A 50 13.34 4.34 15.66
C LYS A 50 13.42 4.08 14.17
N MET A 51 12.49 3.30 13.62
CA MET A 51 12.49 2.93 12.21
C MET A 51 12.08 4.08 11.29
N THR A 52 11.19 4.96 11.75
CA THR A 52 10.84 6.20 11.02
C THR A 52 12.04 7.13 10.96
N ALA A 53 12.76 7.31 12.08
CA ALA A 53 13.97 8.14 12.12
C ALA A 53 15.09 7.63 11.20
N SER A 54 15.17 6.31 10.99
CA SER A 54 16.11 5.69 10.06
C SER A 54 15.58 5.48 8.65
N GLN A 55 14.39 6.03 8.32
CA GLN A 55 13.74 5.91 7.01
C GLN A 55 13.51 4.46 6.55
N GLN A 56 13.43 3.52 7.50
CA GLN A 56 13.14 2.11 7.22
C GLN A 56 11.65 1.83 7.05
N VAL A 57 10.80 2.75 7.51
CA VAL A 57 9.35 2.69 7.33
C VAL A 57 8.81 4.02 6.81
N THR A 58 7.74 3.95 6.04
CA THR A 58 6.97 5.11 5.54
C THR A 58 5.54 4.97 6.02
N LEU A 59 4.93 6.04 6.53
CA LEU A 59 3.51 6.01 6.87
C LEU A 59 2.68 6.10 5.60
N LEU A 60 1.93 5.04 5.30
CA LEU A 60 0.96 5.03 4.22
C LEU A 60 -0.39 5.49 4.80
N SER A 61 -1.00 6.48 4.15
CA SER A 61 -2.27 7.05 4.59
C SER A 61 -3.44 6.13 4.34
N ALA A 62 -4.45 6.23 5.19
CA ALA A 62 -5.74 5.57 5.01
C ALA A 62 -6.33 5.81 3.62
N ASN A 63 -6.96 4.78 3.05
CA ASN A 63 -7.62 4.79 1.74
C ASN A 63 -6.70 5.15 0.56
N VAL A 64 -5.37 5.14 0.73
CA VAL A 64 -4.48 5.21 -0.42
C VAL A 64 -4.71 4.00 -1.30
N LEU A 65 -4.89 4.24 -2.60
CA LEU A 65 -4.94 3.17 -3.58
C LEU A 65 -3.53 2.60 -3.77
N ALA A 66 -3.42 1.30 -3.69
CA ALA A 66 -2.19 0.55 -3.84
C ALA A 66 -2.41 -0.68 -4.73
N CYS A 67 -1.32 -1.34 -5.09
CA CYS A 67 -1.32 -2.56 -5.89
C CYS A 67 -0.65 -3.67 -5.09
N GLU A 68 -1.42 -4.69 -4.71
CA GLU A 68 -0.89 -5.89 -4.05
C GLU A 68 -0.13 -6.75 -5.07
N LEU A 69 1.11 -7.10 -4.73
CA LEU A 69 2.01 -7.89 -5.56
C LEU A 69 2.05 -9.33 -5.03
N SER A 70 1.34 -10.25 -5.70
CA SER A 70 1.08 -11.62 -5.19
C SER A 70 2.21 -12.64 -5.41
N ASP A 71 3.35 -12.24 -5.98
CA ASP A 71 4.57 -13.06 -6.15
C ASP A 71 5.77 -12.26 -5.65
N ASP A 72 5.75 -11.96 -4.36
CA ASP A 72 6.71 -11.11 -3.67
C ASP A 72 7.90 -11.89 -3.06
N GLY A 73 7.93 -13.21 -3.26
CA GLY A 73 8.99 -14.11 -2.81
C GLY A 73 8.97 -14.42 -1.31
N VAL A 74 7.88 -14.08 -0.59
CA VAL A 74 7.76 -14.29 0.86
C VAL A 74 6.56 -15.19 1.17
N ASP A 75 6.80 -16.27 1.91
CA ASP A 75 5.77 -17.20 2.38
C ASP A 75 5.30 -16.85 3.81
N ASP A 76 4.85 -15.62 4.03
CA ASP A 76 4.25 -15.17 5.30
C ASP A 76 2.88 -14.52 5.01
N PRO A 77 1.76 -15.20 5.31
CA PRO A 77 0.42 -14.70 5.00
C PRO A 77 0.01 -13.49 5.84
N SER A 78 0.80 -13.11 6.85
CA SER A 78 0.56 -11.91 7.64
C SER A 78 1.02 -10.63 6.94
N ALA A 79 1.89 -10.75 5.92
CA ALA A 79 2.50 -9.64 5.21
C ALA A 79 2.04 -9.62 3.75
N VAL A 80 1.91 -8.43 3.17
CA VAL A 80 1.69 -8.26 1.73
C VAL A 80 2.58 -7.13 1.23
N LEU A 81 3.10 -7.29 0.01
CA LEU A 81 3.88 -6.27 -0.67
C LEU A 81 2.97 -5.35 -1.50
N LEU A 82 2.97 -4.06 -1.19
CA LEU A 82 2.19 -3.04 -1.89
C LEU A 82 3.08 -2.13 -2.73
N GLY A 83 2.71 -1.93 -3.99
CA GLY A 83 3.22 -0.84 -4.83
C GLY A 83 2.23 0.32 -4.88
N ILE A 84 2.68 1.56 -4.68
CA ILE A 84 1.83 2.75 -4.83
C ILE A 84 1.93 3.26 -6.27
N PRO A 85 0.81 3.47 -6.98
CA PRO A 85 0.84 4.03 -8.33
C PRO A 85 1.63 5.34 -8.39
N GLY A 86 2.61 5.41 -9.30
CA GLY A 86 3.53 6.56 -9.43
C GLY A 86 4.64 6.63 -8.38
N GLY A 87 4.65 5.73 -7.39
CA GLY A 87 5.74 5.57 -6.43
C GLY A 87 6.92 4.77 -7.01
N SER A 88 8.11 4.99 -6.45
CA SER A 88 9.34 4.28 -6.83
C SER A 88 9.68 3.10 -5.91
N MET A 89 8.94 2.93 -4.81
CA MET A 89 9.18 1.91 -3.80
C MET A 89 7.93 1.06 -3.56
N ASN A 90 8.17 -0.20 -3.16
CA ASN A 90 7.14 -1.08 -2.63
C ASN A 90 7.30 -1.19 -1.11
N TYR A 91 6.20 -1.45 -0.43
CA TYR A 91 6.14 -1.48 1.03
C TYR A 91 5.48 -2.75 1.53
N TRP A 92 6.11 -3.38 2.50
CA TRP A 92 5.54 -4.47 3.27
C TRP A 92 4.60 -3.90 4.33
N VAL A 93 3.34 -4.35 4.31
CA VAL A 93 2.33 -3.98 5.30
C VAL A 93 1.65 -5.24 5.84
N PRO A 94 0.97 -5.16 7.00
CA PRO A 94 0.15 -6.26 7.46
C PRO A 94 -1.04 -6.52 6.52
N ALA A 95 -1.25 -7.78 6.15
CA ALA A 95 -2.36 -8.21 5.29
C ALA A 95 -3.73 -7.75 5.81
N ARG A 96 -3.91 -7.72 7.13
CA ARG A 96 -5.15 -7.25 7.78
C ARG A 96 -5.47 -5.77 7.52
N GLN A 97 -4.48 -4.97 7.12
CA GLN A 97 -4.63 -3.55 6.80
C GLN A 97 -4.89 -3.32 5.31
N VAL A 98 -5.21 -4.35 4.54
CA VAL A 98 -5.48 -4.25 3.12
C VAL A 98 -6.91 -4.69 2.83
N GLN A 99 -7.61 -3.91 2.00
CA GLN A 99 -8.93 -4.23 1.48
C GLN A 99 -8.84 -4.26 -0.05
N ARG A 100 -9.34 -5.32 -0.68
CA ARG A 100 -9.45 -5.33 -2.14
C ARG A 100 -10.33 -4.18 -2.61
N GLY A 101 -9.89 -3.48 -3.66
CA GLY A 101 -10.76 -2.57 -4.38
C GLY A 101 -11.88 -3.36 -5.04
N ASP A 102 -13.09 -2.82 -4.99
CA ASP A 102 -14.27 -3.39 -5.61
C ASP A 102 -14.24 -3.20 -7.14
#